data_AF-A0A0S8FTU7-F1
#
_entry.id   AF-A0A0S8FTU7-F1
#
_cell.length_a   1.000
_cell.length_b   1.000
_cell.length_c   1.000
_cell.angle_alpha   90.00
_cell.angle_beta   90.00
_cell.angle_gamma   90.00
#
_symmetry.space_group_name_H-M   'P 1'
#
loop_
_entity.id
_entity.type
_entity.pdbx_description
1 polymer ?
#
loop_
_entity_poly.entity_id
_entity_poly.type
_entity_poly.pdbx_seq_one_letter_code
_entity_poly.pdbx_strand_id
1 'polypeptide(L)'
;MRQTLVMVLAGGQGERLYPLTKERAKPAVPFAGVYRIIDFALSNCLNSGLRRIYVLTQYKSESLDRHVSFGWNIFNPELGEWIETRPPQQRTSSDWYLGTADAIYQNIYTLDGVRPRHVLVLGGDHVYRMDYAPMLAAHEANQADVTVACVEVPVSRAAERL
;
A
#
# COMPACT_ATOMS: atom_id res chain seq x y z
N MET A 1 6.49 16.19 1.14
CA MET A 1 6.61 14.91 0.39
C MET A 1 7.78 14.05 0.81
N ARG A 2 9.05 14.52 0.82
CA ARG A 2 10.23 13.68 1.17
C ARG A 2 10.23 13.06 2.58
N GLN A 3 9.41 13.58 3.50
CA GLN A 3 9.24 13.05 4.86
C GLN A 3 7.95 12.23 5.05
N THR A 4 7.26 11.88 3.95
CA THR A 4 6.08 11.01 3.98
C THR A 4 6.52 9.56 3.81
N LEU A 5 6.08 8.67 4.70
CA LEU A 5 6.22 7.23 4.53
C LEU A 5 4.92 6.65 3.97
N VAL A 6 5.02 5.80 2.97
CA VAL A 6 3.86 5.10 2.40
C VAL A 6 3.79 3.69 2.98
N MET A 7 2.60 3.27 3.40
CA MET A 7 2.29 1.91 3.81
C MET A 7 1.19 1.35 2.91
N VAL A 8 1.57 0.51 1.96
CA VAL A 8 0.65 -0.15 1.02
C VAL A 8 0.16 -1.45 1.64
N LEU A 9 -1.14 -1.53 1.92
CA LEU A 9 -1.81 -2.72 2.41
C LEU A 9 -2.02 -3.70 1.24
N ALA A 10 -1.22 -4.77 1.19
CA ALA A 10 -1.22 -5.76 0.12
C ALA A 10 -1.57 -7.18 0.61
N GLY A 11 -2.22 -7.30 1.77
CA GLY A 11 -2.60 -8.57 2.39
C GLY A 11 -3.91 -9.20 1.90
N GLY A 12 -4.65 -8.57 0.99
CA GLY A 12 -5.99 -9.04 0.58
C GLY A 12 -5.98 -10.39 -0.13
N GLN A 13 -6.74 -11.36 0.38
CA GLN A 13 -6.89 -12.69 -0.23
C GLN A 13 -7.65 -12.66 -1.57
N GLY A 14 -8.59 -11.73 -1.73
CA GLY A 14 -9.36 -11.58 -2.97
C GLY A 14 -10.19 -12.80 -3.32
N GLU A 15 -10.94 -13.34 -2.35
CA GLU A 15 -11.75 -14.56 -2.52
C GLU A 15 -12.72 -14.49 -3.70
N ARG A 16 -13.31 -13.31 -3.94
CA ARG A 16 -14.24 -13.03 -5.05
C ARG A 16 -13.62 -13.14 -6.44
N LEU A 17 -12.29 -13.16 -6.53
CA LEU A 17 -11.55 -13.31 -7.79
C LEU A 17 -11.07 -14.74 -8.03
N TYR A 18 -11.54 -15.72 -7.24
CA TYR A 18 -11.29 -17.12 -7.55
C TYR A 18 -11.74 -17.44 -9.00
N PRO A 19 -10.94 -18.18 -9.80
CA PRO A 19 -9.71 -18.89 -9.45
C PRO A 19 -8.41 -18.08 -9.59
N LEU A 20 -8.45 -16.80 -9.97
CA LEU A 20 -7.27 -15.97 -10.26
C LEU A 20 -6.37 -15.73 -9.03
N THR A 21 -6.94 -15.81 -7.83
CA THR A 21 -6.27 -15.65 -6.53
C THR A 21 -5.96 -16.98 -5.82
N LYS A 22 -6.06 -18.10 -6.54
CA LYS A 22 -5.78 -19.43 -5.98
C LYS A 22 -4.33 -19.55 -5.48
N GLU A 23 -3.36 -19.10 -6.27
CA GLU A 23 -1.92 -19.25 -5.98
C GLU A 23 -1.22 -17.91 -5.67
N ARG A 24 -1.97 -16.81 -5.58
CA ARG A 24 -1.40 -15.45 -5.42
C ARG A 24 -2.35 -14.51 -4.70
N ALA A 25 -1.77 -13.49 -4.05
CA ALA A 25 -2.54 -12.38 -3.48
C ALA A 25 -3.24 -11.55 -4.59
N LYS A 26 -4.36 -10.89 -4.25
CA LYS A 26 -5.08 -10.00 -5.18
C LYS A 26 -4.17 -8.92 -5.81
N PRO A 27 -3.29 -8.23 -5.05
CA PRO A 27 -2.35 -7.25 -5.62
C PRO A 27 -1.41 -7.81 -6.70
N ALA A 28 -1.13 -9.12 -6.67
CA ALA A 28 -0.24 -9.80 -7.62
C ALA A 28 -0.96 -10.31 -8.88
N VAL A 29 -2.28 -10.10 -9.00
CA VAL A 29 -3.03 -10.51 -10.20
C VAL A 29 -2.55 -9.67 -11.40
N PRO A 30 -2.20 -10.31 -12.54
CA PRO A 30 -1.86 -9.59 -13.76
C PRO A 30 -3.02 -8.72 -14.26
N PHE A 31 -2.69 -7.54 -14.77
CA PHE A 31 -3.63 -6.57 -15.30
C PHE A 31 -3.04 -5.88 -16.54
N ALA A 32 -3.85 -5.64 -17.57
CA ALA A 32 -3.44 -4.95 -18.80
C ALA A 32 -2.15 -5.50 -19.45
N GLY A 33 -2.00 -6.82 -19.48
CA GLY A 33 -0.86 -7.51 -20.09
C GLY A 33 0.33 -7.64 -19.15
N VAL A 34 1.17 -6.60 -19.08
CA VAL A 34 2.48 -6.66 -18.40
C VAL A 34 2.46 -6.23 -16.94
N TYR A 35 1.39 -5.58 -16.48
CA TYR A 35 1.30 -5.02 -15.14
C TYR A 35 0.64 -5.98 -14.16
N ARG A 36 0.72 -5.63 -12.88
CA ARG A 36 -0.07 -6.19 -11.79
C ARG A 36 -0.86 -5.08 -11.12
N ILE A 37 -1.91 -5.44 -10.39
CA ILE A 37 -2.77 -4.47 -9.71
C ILE A 37 -1.96 -3.53 -8.80
N ILE A 38 -0.97 -4.04 -8.07
CA ILE A 38 -0.13 -3.23 -7.18
C ILE A 38 0.64 -2.11 -7.91
N ASP A 39 0.94 -2.28 -9.21
CA ASP A 39 1.75 -1.34 -9.97
C ASP A 39 1.07 0.03 -10.08
N PHE A 40 -0.26 0.09 -10.00
CA PHE A 40 -1.00 1.34 -10.01
C PHE A 40 -0.72 2.16 -8.75
N ALA A 41 -0.81 1.53 -7.57
CA ALA A 41 -0.50 2.20 -6.30
C ALA A 41 0.97 2.65 -6.24
N LEU A 42 1.90 1.81 -6.68
CA LEU A 42 3.33 2.11 -6.69
C LEU A 42 3.71 3.18 -7.72
N SER A 43 3.11 3.14 -8.91
CA SER A 43 3.29 4.19 -9.93
C SER A 43 2.74 5.52 -9.45
N ASN A 44 1.58 5.53 -8.79
CA ASN A 44 1.04 6.75 -8.18
C ASN A 44 2.00 7.31 -7.13
N CYS A 45 2.61 6.45 -6.30
CA CYS A 45 3.62 6.88 -5.32
C CYS A 45 4.83 7.52 -6.01
N LEU A 46 5.41 6.83 -7.00
CA LEU A 46 6.57 7.30 -7.74
C LEU A 46 6.28 8.65 -8.43
N ASN A 47 5.15 8.75 -9.12
CA ASN A 47 4.74 9.96 -9.84
C ASN A 47 4.40 11.12 -8.91
N SER A 48 3.92 10.84 -7.69
CA SER A 48 3.65 11.85 -6.64
C SER A 48 4.90 12.25 -5.86
N GLY A 49 6.09 11.81 -6.26
CA GLY A 49 7.34 12.15 -5.56
C GLY A 49 7.56 11.41 -4.22
N LEU A 50 6.80 10.34 -3.95
CA LEU A 50 6.97 9.50 -2.76
C LEU A 50 8.07 8.47 -3.02
N ARG A 51 8.99 8.32 -2.06
CA ARG A 51 10.24 7.55 -2.23
C ARG A 51 10.52 6.53 -1.14
N ARG A 52 9.68 6.47 -0.10
CA ARG A 52 9.83 5.57 1.06
C ARG A 52 8.56 4.76 1.19
N ILE A 53 8.60 3.51 0.78
CA ILE A 53 7.41 2.69 0.62
C ILE A 53 7.60 1.34 1.32
N TYR A 54 6.68 1.00 2.20
CA TYR A 54 6.50 -0.36 2.69
C TYR A 54 5.28 -1.00 2.05
N VAL A 55 5.43 -2.22 1.56
CA VAL A 55 4.35 -3.05 1.05
C VAL A 55 4.06 -4.14 2.07
N LEU A 56 2.97 -4.02 2.81
CA LEU A 56 2.60 -4.96 3.86
C LEU A 56 1.91 -6.17 3.24
N THR A 57 2.61 -7.30 3.22
CA THR A 57 2.13 -8.53 2.60
C THR A 57 1.64 -9.51 3.66
N GLN A 58 0.78 -10.46 3.27
CA GLN A 58 0.24 -11.46 4.21
C GLN A 58 0.07 -12.82 3.52
N TYR A 59 -1.05 -13.05 2.84
CA TYR A 59 -1.36 -14.34 2.23
C TYR A 59 -0.72 -14.47 0.84
N LYS A 60 -0.14 -15.64 0.53
CA LYS A 60 0.33 -16.02 -0.82
C LYS A 60 1.21 -14.93 -1.46
N SER A 61 2.13 -14.35 -0.68
CA SER A 61 2.88 -13.15 -1.04
C SER A 61 4.09 -13.41 -1.92
N GLU A 62 4.60 -14.64 -2.03
CA GLU A 62 5.88 -14.91 -2.71
C GLU A 62 5.94 -14.34 -4.13
N SER A 63 4.88 -14.52 -4.92
CA SER A 63 4.80 -13.95 -6.26
C SER A 63 4.83 -12.42 -6.26
N LEU A 64 4.20 -11.79 -5.27
CA LEU A 64 4.20 -10.34 -5.07
C LEU A 64 5.58 -9.84 -4.64
N ASP A 65 6.18 -10.50 -3.66
CA ASP A 65 7.49 -10.15 -3.10
C ASP A 65 8.58 -10.21 -4.20
N ARG A 66 8.50 -11.24 -5.05
CA ARG A 66 9.35 -11.38 -6.24
C ARG A 66 9.15 -10.25 -7.24
N HIS A 67 7.90 -9.87 -7.51
CA HIS A 67 7.57 -8.79 -8.44
C HIS A 67 8.04 -7.42 -7.95
N VAL A 68 7.88 -7.13 -6.66
CA VAL A 68 8.39 -5.90 -6.07
C VAL A 68 9.92 -5.88 -6.10
N SER A 69 10.56 -6.98 -5.69
CA SER A 69 12.03 -7.06 -5.65
C SER A 69 12.69 -6.91 -7.02
N PHE A 70 12.13 -7.51 -8.08
CA PHE A 70 12.74 -7.44 -9.42
C PHE A 70 12.20 -6.30 -10.28
N GLY A 71 10.92 -5.95 -10.15
CA GLY A 71 10.26 -4.97 -11.01
C GLY A 71 10.32 -3.54 -10.48
N TRP A 72 10.55 -3.35 -9.19
CA TRP A 72 10.58 -2.04 -8.53
C TRP A 72 11.93 -1.70 -7.90
N ASN A 73 13.02 -2.27 -8.41
CA ASN A 73 14.40 -2.01 -7.98
C ASN A 73 14.98 -0.66 -8.46
N ILE A 74 14.12 0.33 -8.72
CA ILE A 74 14.47 1.64 -9.30
C ILE A 74 14.84 2.70 -8.25
N PHE A 75 14.61 2.43 -6.96
CA PHE A 75 14.90 3.35 -5.86
C PHE A 75 16.35 3.20 -5.40
N ASN A 76 17.01 4.32 -5.07
CA ASN A 76 18.39 4.31 -4.60
C ASN A 76 18.47 4.42 -3.06
N PRO A 77 18.93 3.37 -2.34
CA PRO A 77 19.10 3.41 -0.89
C PRO A 77 20.05 4.50 -0.40
N GLU A 78 21.07 4.88 -1.17
CA GLU A 78 22.01 5.95 -0.79
C GLU A 78 21.34 7.32 -0.72
N LEU A 79 20.25 7.51 -1.48
CA LEU A 79 19.41 8.71 -1.43
C LEU A 79 18.33 8.61 -0.33
N GLY A 80 18.32 7.53 0.45
CA GLY A 80 17.28 7.25 1.44
C GLY A 80 15.93 6.96 0.79
N GLU A 81 15.95 6.30 -0.37
CA GLU A 81 14.78 5.87 -1.13
C GLU A 81 14.70 4.34 -1.15
N TRP A 82 13.50 3.79 -0.97
CA TRP A 82 13.29 2.35 -0.98
C TRP A 82 11.83 1.98 -1.23
N ILE A 83 11.68 0.76 -1.73
CA ILE A 83 10.45 -0.02 -1.66
C ILE A 83 10.80 -1.37 -1.02
N GLU A 84 10.12 -1.71 0.06
CA GLU A 84 10.40 -2.96 0.79
C GLU A 84 9.10 -3.68 1.14
N THR A 85 9.05 -4.98 0.86
CA THR A 85 7.96 -5.84 1.30
C THR A 85 8.14 -6.24 2.76
N ARG A 86 7.07 -6.14 3.55
CA ARG A 86 7.04 -6.48 4.96
C ARG A 86 5.97 -7.52 5.22
N PRO A 87 6.33 -8.81 5.36
CA PRO A 87 5.43 -9.82 5.90
C PRO A 87 5.30 -9.67 7.43
N PRO A 88 4.31 -10.32 8.07
CA PRO A 88 4.18 -10.32 9.52
C PRO A 88 5.47 -10.83 10.18
N GLN A 89 6.08 -10.02 11.04
CA GLN A 89 7.36 -10.32 11.68
C GLN A 89 7.20 -10.98 13.06
N GLN A 90 5.96 -11.13 13.52
CA GLN A 90 5.62 -11.61 14.85
C GLN A 90 6.36 -10.90 16.01
N ARG A 91 6.63 -9.60 15.86
CA ARG A 91 7.38 -8.81 16.87
C ARG A 91 6.52 -8.32 18.02
N THR A 92 5.25 -8.03 17.73
CA THR A 92 4.29 -7.50 18.72
C THR A 92 3.32 -8.58 19.20
N SER A 93 2.99 -9.53 18.32
CA SER A 93 2.19 -10.73 18.61
C SER A 93 2.78 -11.91 17.84
N SER A 94 2.53 -13.15 18.27
CA SER A 94 2.78 -14.36 17.46
C SER A 94 1.81 -14.52 16.28
N ASP A 95 0.79 -13.67 16.20
CA ASP A 95 -0.27 -13.80 15.19
C ASP A 95 0.13 -13.18 13.83
N TRP A 96 -0.54 -13.68 12.78
CA TRP A 96 -0.62 -12.96 11.51
C TRP A 96 -1.35 -11.63 11.71
N TYR A 97 -1.32 -10.73 10.71
CA TYR A 97 -2.10 -9.50 10.79
C TYR A 97 -3.59 -9.82 10.98
N LEU A 98 -4.15 -9.36 12.10
CA LEU A 98 -5.56 -9.54 12.47
C LEU A 98 -6.49 -8.63 11.65
N GLY A 99 -5.92 -7.67 10.94
CA GLY A 99 -6.62 -6.74 10.06
C GLY A 99 -5.66 -5.70 9.48
N THR A 100 -6.19 -4.78 8.68
CA THR A 100 -5.40 -3.71 8.04
C THR A 100 -4.77 -2.76 9.06
N ALA A 101 -5.52 -2.39 10.11
CA ALA A 101 -4.99 -1.56 11.20
C ALA A 101 -3.91 -2.29 12.00
N ASP A 102 -4.10 -3.59 12.26
CA ASP A 102 -3.11 -4.42 12.96
C ASP A 102 -1.82 -4.57 12.14
N ALA A 103 -1.92 -4.62 10.80
CA ALA A 103 -0.75 -4.60 9.93
C ALA A 103 0.10 -3.33 10.12
N ILE A 104 -0.53 -2.17 10.33
CA ILE A 104 0.19 -0.93 10.66
C ILE A 104 0.78 -1.01 12.07
N TYR A 105 -0.03 -1.45 13.05
CA TYR A 105 0.36 -1.52 14.47
C TYR A 105 1.57 -2.45 14.71
N GLN A 106 1.57 -3.64 14.13
CA GLN A 106 2.71 -4.58 14.24
C GLN A 106 4.00 -4.03 13.62
N ASN A 107 3.91 -3.02 12.74
CA ASN A 107 5.04 -2.35 12.12
C ASN A 107 5.38 -0.99 12.75
N ILE A 108 4.88 -0.68 13.96
CA ILE A 108 5.14 0.61 14.62
C ILE A 108 6.63 0.92 14.82
N TYR A 109 7.45 -0.10 15.08
CA TYR A 109 8.91 0.04 15.19
C TYR A 109 9.56 0.59 13.92
N THR A 110 8.96 0.31 12.76
CA THR A 110 9.41 0.83 11.47
C THR A 110 9.11 2.33 11.39
N LEU A 111 7.97 2.77 11.91
CA LEU A 111 7.63 4.19 12.04
C LEU A 111 8.60 4.90 12.99
N ASP A 112 8.94 4.27 14.11
CA ASP A 112 9.89 4.82 15.09
C ASP A 112 11.31 4.98 14.53
N GLY A 113 11.72 4.05 13.67
CA GLY A 113 13.02 4.09 12.99
C GLY A 113 13.09 5.15 11.89
N VAL A 114 12.05 5.27 11.06
CA VAL A 114 12.01 6.22 9.94
C VAL A 114 11.67 7.63 10.38
N ARG A 115 10.89 7.78 11.46
CA ARG A 115 10.31 9.05 11.98
C ARG A 115 9.72 9.93 10.88
N PRO A 116 8.74 9.41 10.11
CA PRO A 116 8.11 10.21 9.08
C PRO A 116 7.26 11.34 9.68
N ARG A 117 7.16 12.46 8.96
CA ARG A 117 6.23 13.55 9.29
C ARG A 117 4.78 13.14 9.03
N HIS A 118 4.57 12.36 7.96
CA HIS A 118 3.25 11.90 7.51
C HIS A 118 3.31 10.42 7.16
N VAL A 119 2.23 9.69 7.44
CA VAL A 119 2.03 8.32 6.95
C VAL A 119 0.89 8.30 5.96
N LEU A 120 1.16 7.86 4.74
CA LEU A 120 0.13 7.64 3.71
C LEU A 120 -0.19 6.15 3.63
N VAL A 121 -1.43 5.79 3.97
CA VAL A 121 -1.91 4.40 3.90
C VAL A 121 -2.66 4.19 2.60
N LEU A 122 -2.31 3.17 1.82
CA LEU A 122 -2.90 2.87 0.52
C LEU A 122 -3.37 1.42 0.44
N GLY A 123 -4.47 1.17 -0.27
CA GLY A 123 -4.84 -0.18 -0.71
C GLY A 123 -4.00 -0.59 -1.93
N GLY A 124 -3.40 -1.79 -1.89
CA GLY A 124 -2.60 -2.34 -2.98
C GLY A 124 -3.39 -3.09 -4.05
N ASP A 125 -4.73 -3.13 -3.93
CA ASP A 125 -5.62 -3.99 -4.72
C ASP A 125 -6.67 -3.22 -5.54
N HIS A 126 -6.45 -1.92 -5.73
CA HIS A 126 -7.27 -1.04 -6.57
C HIS A 126 -6.49 -0.58 -7.81
N VAL A 127 -7.20 -0.47 -8.93
CA VAL A 127 -6.68 0.10 -10.19
C VAL A 127 -7.19 1.52 -10.33
N TYR A 128 -6.30 2.50 -10.14
CA TYR A 128 -6.63 3.92 -10.22
C TYR A 128 -5.38 4.77 -10.50
N ARG A 129 -5.60 6.01 -10.94
CA ARG A 129 -4.55 7.02 -11.10
C ARG A 129 -4.86 8.20 -10.20
N MET A 130 -3.93 8.55 -9.33
CA MET A 130 -4.07 9.67 -8.40
C MET A 130 -2.69 10.30 -8.16
N ASP A 131 -2.64 11.62 -8.17
CA ASP A 131 -1.53 12.38 -7.59
C ASP A 131 -1.86 12.62 -6.11
N TYR A 132 -0.99 12.15 -5.21
CA TYR A 132 -1.17 12.30 -3.77
C TYR A 132 -0.68 13.67 -3.25
N ALA A 133 0.04 14.44 -4.06
CA ALA A 133 0.54 15.76 -3.66
C ALA A 133 -0.57 16.72 -3.20
N PRO A 134 -1.69 16.89 -3.94
CA PRO A 134 -2.80 17.73 -3.50
C PRO A 134 -3.45 17.25 -2.20
N MET A 135 -3.58 15.92 -2.01
CA MET A 135 -4.16 15.34 -0.79
C MET A 135 -3.29 15.64 0.43
N LEU A 136 -1.97 15.48 0.31
CA LEU A 136 -1.02 15.81 1.38
C LEU A 136 -1.01 17.32 1.68
N ALA A 137 -1.06 18.17 0.65
CA ALA A 137 -1.14 19.62 0.82
C ALA A 137 -2.44 20.02 1.54
N ALA A 138 -3.57 19.43 1.17
CA ALA A 138 -4.85 19.67 1.83
C ALA A 138 -4.83 19.19 3.29
N HIS A 139 -4.22 18.03 3.58
CA HIS A 139 -4.05 17.55 4.95
C HIS A 139 -3.27 18.54 5.82
N GLU A 140 -2.13 19.05 5.31
CA GLU A 140 -1.32 20.04 6.04
C GLU A 140 -2.05 21.38 6.19
N ALA A 141 -2.70 21.88 5.14
CA ALA A 141 -3.38 23.17 5.15
C ALA A 141 -4.56 23.20 6.14
N ASN A 142 -5.28 22.08 6.29
CA ASN A 142 -6.40 21.97 7.21
C ASN A 142 -5.98 21.55 8.63
N GLN A 143 -4.70 21.24 8.86
CA GLN A 143 -4.20 20.67 10.13
C GLN A 143 -5.05 19.48 10.61
N ALA A 144 -5.50 18.64 9.68
CA ALA A 144 -6.40 17.55 9.98
C ALA A 144 -5.66 16.42 10.70
N ASP A 145 -6.30 15.74 11.66
CA ASP A 145 -5.72 14.54 12.27
C ASP A 145 -5.63 13.39 11.26
N VAL A 146 -6.65 13.28 10.39
CA VAL A 146 -6.75 12.27 9.33
C VAL A 146 -7.42 12.88 8.10
N THR A 147 -6.89 12.59 6.92
CA THR A 147 -7.52 12.91 5.63
C THR A 147 -7.84 11.61 4.89
N VAL A 148 -9.08 11.46 4.43
CA VAL A 148 -9.55 10.27 3.69
C VAL A 148 -9.89 10.67 2.26
N ALA A 149 -9.34 9.92 1.30
CA ALA A 149 -9.73 10.05 -0.11
C ALA A 149 -11.02 9.27 -0.36
N CYS A 150 -12.01 9.95 -0.93
CA CYS A 150 -13.32 9.37 -1.20
C CYS A 150 -13.64 9.44 -2.70
N VAL A 151 -14.38 8.46 -3.19
CA VAL A 151 -15.00 8.50 -4.52
C VAL A 151 -16.48 8.81 -4.35
N GLU A 152 -16.97 9.81 -5.06
CA GLU A 152 -18.39 10.13 -5.06
C GLU A 152 -19.17 9.04 -5.81
N VAL A 153 -20.19 8.49 -5.14
CA VAL A 153 -21.11 7.50 -5.71
C VAL A 153 -22.54 7.90 -5.38
N PRO A 154 -23.54 7.57 -6.22
CA PRO A 154 -24.94 7.78 -5.89
C PRO A 154 -25.31 7.11 -4.57
N VAL A 155 -26.17 7.76 -3.77
CA VAL A 155 -26.60 7.26 -2.44
C VAL A 155 -27.15 5.83 -2.52
N SER A 156 -27.85 5.49 -3.60
CA SER A 156 -28.38 4.14 -3.83
C SER A 156 -27.31 3.04 -3.87
N ARG A 157 -26.07 3.40 -4.22
CA ARG A 157 -24.92 2.48 -4.26
C ARG A 157 -23.98 2.63 -3.07
N ALA A 158 -24.18 3.62 -2.20
CA ALA A 158 -23.32 3.84 -1.04
C ALA A 158 -23.40 2.70 -0.01
N ALA A 159 -24.53 1.97 0.03
CA ALA A 159 -24.74 0.84 0.93
C ALA A 159 -24.40 -0.53 0.30
N GLU A 160 -24.13 -0.59 -1.01
CA GLU A 160 -23.68 -1.83 -1.65
C GLU A 160 -22.24 -2.12 -1.21
N ARG A 161 -22.01 -3.30 -0.61
CA ARG A 161 -20.65 -3.75 -0.29
C ARG A 161 -19.88 -3.93 -1.61
N LEU A 162 -18.95 -3.01 -1.90
CA LEU A 162 -17.99 -3.12 -2.99
C LEU A 162 -17.21 -4.43 -2.92
#